data_AF-A0A4P9TCR8-F1
#
_entry.id   AF-A0A4P9TCR8-F1
#
_cell.length_a   1.000
_cell.length_b   1.000
_cell.length_c   1.000
_cell.angle_alpha   90.00
_cell.angle_beta   90.00
_cell.angle_gamma   90.00
#
_symmetry.space_group_name_H-M   'P 1'
#
loop_
_entity.id
_entity.type
_entity.pdbx_description
1 polymer ?
#
loop_
_entity_poly.entity_id
_entity_poly.type
_entity_poly.pdbx_seq_one_letter_code
_entity_poly.pdbx_strand_id
1 'polypeptide(L)'
;METDPRIGATTLDDFLLAARERMHDDGRINFRVVCLTTELDWEDFLTRCRGWFDIEEQGDFYELHASYTKHNKKFDVFLYLFQHPETGSPTFLTLNSHDDFRRTADSMITRGEGIYYMWFPPEQMALLQERILDEEGSRLVKFEGEKFGRDRKYEEERRPGTRREGEYAGDDAADTLEERKKEYGITPTHLYFEWPTKGDFHFRDEGEFVLTRGDPEYFFNEVITPGLNEVEPLNTAIKASELHIVERQGIQQIQKETLEIELTKPLEYEEADDLISQMKDDGFYPYSYQAAEGSLLLNGRIVDESNGGMISLSTDGEILSILPRYESGFDSLLRFYRFVVEEVDADATVMGVA
;
A
#
# COMPACT_ATOMS: atom_id res chain seq x y z
N MET A 1 29.83 -14.49 -17.54
CA MET A 1 30.44 -13.45 -16.70
C MET A 1 29.44 -13.20 -15.60
N GLU A 2 29.79 -13.49 -14.34
CA GLU A 2 29.02 -12.95 -13.21
C GLU A 2 29.26 -11.44 -13.22
N THR A 3 28.29 -10.71 -13.77
CA THR A 3 28.20 -9.26 -13.60
C THR A 3 28.02 -9.00 -12.12
N ASP A 4 28.86 -8.15 -11.55
CA ASP A 4 28.72 -7.70 -10.16
C ASP A 4 27.29 -7.17 -9.97
N PRO A 5 26.46 -7.77 -9.09
CA PRO A 5 25.09 -7.31 -8.87
C PRO A 5 25.05 -5.92 -8.25
N ARG A 6 26.16 -5.42 -7.68
CA ARG A 6 26.24 -4.11 -7.04
C ARG A 6 26.28 -2.96 -8.06
N ILE A 7 25.47 -1.93 -7.85
CA ILE A 7 25.47 -0.65 -8.57
C ILE A 7 26.20 0.41 -7.72
N GLY A 8 27.33 0.89 -8.21
CA GLY A 8 28.13 1.94 -7.55
C GLY A 8 27.64 3.36 -7.81
N ALA A 9 26.33 3.62 -7.75
CA ALA A 9 25.74 4.94 -7.98
C ALA A 9 25.56 5.72 -6.67
N THR A 10 25.89 7.01 -6.65
CA THR A 10 25.74 7.87 -5.47
C THR A 10 24.55 8.83 -5.58
N THR A 11 23.92 8.94 -6.74
CA THR A 11 22.76 9.79 -6.98
C THR A 11 21.65 8.99 -7.66
N LEU A 12 20.40 9.44 -7.52
CA LEU A 12 19.26 8.78 -8.17
C LEU A 12 19.41 8.71 -9.69
N ASP A 13 19.84 9.80 -10.32
CA ASP A 13 20.05 9.84 -11.77
C ASP A 13 21.11 8.82 -12.22
N ASP A 14 22.23 8.74 -11.50
CA ASP A 14 23.29 7.76 -11.79
C ASP A 14 22.78 6.32 -11.63
N PHE A 15 21.92 6.07 -10.63
CA PHE A 15 21.34 4.77 -10.38
C PHE A 15 20.40 4.35 -11.52
N LEU A 16 19.49 5.24 -11.92
CA LEU A 16 18.50 4.99 -12.98
C LEU A 16 19.21 4.80 -14.34
N LEU A 17 20.28 5.54 -14.60
CA LEU A 17 21.14 5.34 -15.77
C LEU A 17 21.80 3.96 -15.75
N ALA A 18 22.40 3.56 -14.62
CA ALA A 18 23.02 2.24 -14.48
C ALA A 18 21.99 1.09 -14.59
N ALA A 19 20.79 1.29 -14.06
CA ALA A 19 19.67 0.36 -14.20
C ALA A 19 19.28 0.18 -15.67
N ARG A 20 19.19 1.28 -16.42
CA ARG A 20 18.87 1.28 -17.85
C ARG A 20 19.90 0.49 -18.66
N GLU A 21 21.19 0.72 -18.41
CA GLU A 21 22.28 -0.01 -19.09
C GLU A 21 22.19 -1.52 -18.82
N ARG A 22 21.94 -1.92 -17.56
CA ARG A 22 21.82 -3.33 -17.20
C ARG A 22 20.59 -4.02 -17.79
N MET A 23 19.45 -3.35 -17.80
CA MET A 23 18.23 -3.87 -18.44
C MET A 23 18.42 -4.02 -19.95
N HIS A 24 19.16 -3.10 -20.59
CA HIS A 24 19.50 -3.20 -22.00
C HIS A 24 20.45 -4.38 -22.28
N ASP A 25 21.44 -4.60 -21.42
CA ASP A 25 22.43 -5.67 -21.58
C ASP A 25 21.88 -7.08 -21.28
N ASP A 26 20.94 -7.19 -20.34
CA ASP A 26 20.21 -8.42 -20.04
C ASP A 26 18.70 -8.15 -19.96
N GLY A 27 18.01 -8.40 -21.06
CA GLY A 27 16.54 -8.24 -21.17
C GLY A 27 15.71 -9.20 -20.31
N ARG A 28 16.32 -9.93 -19.36
CA ARG A 28 15.62 -10.68 -18.30
C ARG A 28 15.60 -9.93 -16.97
N ILE A 29 16.41 -8.88 -16.84
CA ILE A 29 16.46 -8.05 -15.65
C ILE A 29 15.29 -7.07 -15.71
N ASN A 30 14.55 -7.02 -14.61
CA ASN A 30 13.51 -6.03 -14.40
C ASN A 30 13.99 -5.00 -13.40
N PHE A 31 13.66 -3.74 -13.62
CA PHE A 31 13.81 -2.71 -12.59
C PHE A 31 12.59 -2.72 -11.69
N ARG A 32 12.81 -2.88 -10.39
CA ARG A 32 11.77 -2.98 -9.37
C ARG A 32 11.92 -1.85 -8.36
N VAL A 33 10.79 -1.27 -8.01
CA VAL A 33 10.66 -0.29 -6.96
C VAL A 33 9.60 -0.78 -5.98
N VAL A 34 9.93 -0.80 -4.69
CA VAL A 34 9.00 -1.15 -3.63
C VAL A 34 8.89 0.05 -2.70
N CYS A 35 7.71 0.67 -2.72
CA CYS A 35 7.38 1.83 -1.91
C CYS A 35 6.85 1.36 -0.55
N LEU A 36 7.35 1.97 0.52
CA LEU A 36 6.95 1.64 1.87
C LEU A 36 6.33 2.86 2.55
N THR A 37 5.50 2.57 3.55
CA THR A 37 5.06 3.56 4.53
C THR A 37 5.53 3.14 5.92
N THR A 38 5.93 4.12 6.72
CA THR A 38 6.40 3.90 8.08
C THR A 38 5.99 5.05 8.99
N GLU A 39 5.76 4.72 10.26
CA GLU A 39 5.60 5.65 11.39
C GLU A 39 6.94 6.00 12.06
N LEU A 40 8.00 5.25 11.74
CA LEU A 40 9.32 5.46 12.30
C LEU A 40 9.96 6.70 11.68
N ASP A 41 10.75 7.41 12.48
CA ASP A 41 11.68 8.37 11.89
C ASP A 41 12.76 7.63 11.08
N TRP A 42 13.49 8.38 10.25
CA TRP A 42 14.44 7.79 9.32
C TRP A 42 15.57 7.01 10.00
N GLU A 43 16.06 7.47 11.16
CA GLU A 43 17.15 6.81 11.88
C GLU A 43 16.68 5.53 12.57
N ASP A 44 15.47 5.55 13.12
CA ASP A 44 14.83 4.36 13.69
C ASP A 44 14.51 3.34 12.58
N PHE A 45 14.00 3.78 11.44
CA PHE A 45 13.80 2.95 10.25
C PHE A 45 15.09 2.28 9.79
N LEU A 46 16.18 3.04 9.66
CA LEU A 46 17.51 2.51 9.32
C LEU A 46 18.01 1.53 10.38
N THR A 47 17.77 1.81 11.66
CA THR A 47 18.14 0.91 12.76
C THR A 47 17.39 -0.42 12.68
N ARG A 48 16.10 -0.41 12.31
CA ARG A 48 15.35 -1.64 12.00
C ARG A 48 15.96 -2.37 10.81
N CYS A 49 16.30 -1.67 9.73
CA CYS A 49 16.92 -2.27 8.54
C CYS A 49 18.27 -2.95 8.87
N ARG A 50 19.09 -2.36 9.75
CA ARG A 50 20.38 -2.95 10.20
C ARG A 50 20.23 -4.30 10.92
N GLY A 51 19.03 -4.62 11.42
CA GLY A 51 18.73 -5.93 11.98
C GLY A 51 18.65 -7.05 10.93
N TRP A 52 18.49 -6.68 9.64
CA TRP A 52 18.25 -7.60 8.53
C TRP A 52 19.32 -7.51 7.43
N PHE A 53 19.99 -6.36 7.32
CA PHE A 53 20.94 -6.05 6.26
C PHE A 53 22.25 -5.49 6.81
N ASP A 54 23.34 -5.79 6.12
CA ASP A 54 24.56 -4.99 6.21
C ASP A 54 24.32 -3.71 5.40
N ILE A 55 24.47 -2.53 6.03
CA ILE A 55 24.13 -1.24 5.41
C ILE A 55 25.37 -0.38 5.20
N GLU A 56 25.55 0.12 3.98
CA GLU A 56 26.58 1.10 3.62
C GLU A 56 25.91 2.37 3.05
N GLU A 57 26.27 3.54 3.58
CA GLU A 57 25.78 4.82 3.06
C GLU A 57 26.51 5.16 1.75
N GLN A 58 25.76 5.55 0.73
CA GLN A 58 26.26 5.79 -0.62
C GLN A 58 25.54 6.97 -1.29
N GLY A 59 25.91 8.18 -0.87
CA GLY A 59 25.32 9.42 -1.39
C GLY A 59 23.85 9.53 -1.03
N ASP A 60 22.97 9.57 -2.03
CA ASP A 60 21.52 9.66 -1.86
C ASP A 60 20.88 8.36 -1.33
N PHE A 61 21.65 7.28 -1.22
CA PHE A 61 21.14 5.95 -0.89
C PHE A 61 21.83 5.34 0.33
N TYR A 62 21.15 4.35 0.89
CA TYR A 62 21.76 3.31 1.70
C TYR A 62 21.75 2.02 0.88
N GLU A 63 22.93 1.45 0.62
CA GLU A 63 23.04 0.12 0.03
C GLU A 63 22.83 -0.92 1.12
N LEU A 64 21.85 -1.80 0.92
CA LEU A 64 21.49 -2.89 1.82
C LEU A 64 21.94 -4.20 1.20
N HIS A 65 22.87 -4.87 1.87
CA HIS A 65 23.37 -6.19 1.49
C HIS A 65 22.79 -7.27 2.40
N ALA A 66 22.27 -8.32 1.79
CA ALA A 66 21.93 -9.56 2.47
C ALA A 66 22.33 -10.75 1.61
N SER A 67 22.38 -11.93 2.24
CA SER A 67 22.62 -13.16 1.49
C SER A 67 21.79 -14.31 2.00
N TYR A 68 21.42 -15.21 1.10
CA TYR A 68 20.67 -16.41 1.42
C TYR A 68 21.23 -17.62 0.69
N THR A 69 20.88 -18.83 1.16
CA THR A 69 21.32 -20.08 0.53
C THR A 69 20.12 -20.81 -0.08
N LYS A 70 20.22 -21.17 -1.36
CA LYS A 70 19.24 -21.99 -2.09
C LYS A 70 19.98 -23.08 -2.87
N HIS A 71 19.58 -24.34 -2.68
CA HIS A 71 20.24 -25.50 -3.30
C HIS A 71 21.77 -25.54 -3.10
N ASN A 72 22.25 -25.28 -1.88
CA ASN A 72 23.68 -25.22 -1.52
C ASN A 72 24.51 -24.16 -2.28
N LYS A 73 23.84 -23.18 -2.92
CA LYS A 73 24.48 -22.00 -3.49
C LYS A 73 24.10 -20.77 -2.67
N LYS A 74 25.10 -19.95 -2.36
CA LYS A 74 24.91 -18.64 -1.73
C LYS A 74 24.56 -17.63 -2.83
N PHE A 75 23.55 -16.81 -2.56
CA PHE A 75 23.13 -15.69 -3.39
C PHE A 75 23.29 -14.42 -2.56
N ASP A 76 23.99 -13.45 -3.12
CA ASP A 76 24.14 -12.12 -2.54
C ASP A 76 23.14 -11.18 -3.21
N VAL A 77 22.41 -10.40 -2.41
CA VAL A 77 21.31 -9.54 -2.83
C VAL A 77 21.62 -8.12 -2.35
N PHE A 78 21.55 -7.17 -3.28
CA PHE A 78 21.77 -5.75 -3.03
C PHE A 78 20.51 -4.95 -3.31
N LEU A 79 20.00 -4.26 -2.30
CA LEU A 79 18.88 -3.32 -2.41
C LEU A 79 19.40 -1.91 -2.17
N TYR A 80 18.79 -0.93 -2.81
CA TYR A 80 19.15 0.47 -2.65
C TYR A 80 17.98 1.17 -1.99
N LEU A 81 18.15 1.54 -0.74
CA LEU A 81 17.16 2.26 0.04
C LEU A 81 17.32 3.76 -0.21
N PHE A 82 16.23 4.36 -0.66
CA PHE A 82 16.09 5.77 -0.98
C PHE A 82 14.97 6.37 -0.11
N GLN A 83 15.17 7.57 0.42
CA GLN A 83 14.08 8.33 1.01
C GLN A 83 13.51 9.28 -0.03
N HIS A 84 12.26 9.06 -0.46
CA HIS A 84 11.65 9.93 -1.47
C HIS A 84 11.55 11.36 -0.92
N PRO A 85 12.07 12.39 -1.61
CA PRO A 85 12.24 13.72 -1.03
C PRO A 85 10.94 14.48 -0.81
N GLU A 86 9.90 14.21 -1.62
CA GLU A 86 8.62 14.93 -1.52
C GLU A 86 7.70 14.31 -0.47
N THR A 87 7.67 12.98 -0.36
CA THR A 87 6.74 12.24 0.51
C THR A 87 7.41 11.70 1.77
N GLY A 88 8.75 11.72 1.83
CA GLY A 88 9.53 11.10 2.91
C GLY A 88 9.46 9.57 2.94
N SER A 89 8.78 8.94 1.96
CA SER A 89 8.52 7.50 1.93
C SER A 89 9.82 6.70 1.70
N PRO A 90 10.13 5.70 2.55
CA PRO A 90 11.21 4.77 2.27
C PRO A 90 10.90 3.95 1.01
N THR A 91 11.87 3.86 0.11
CA THR A 91 11.69 3.22 -1.20
C THR A 91 12.88 2.31 -1.50
N PHE A 92 12.62 1.03 -1.77
CA PHE A 92 13.65 0.10 -2.23
C PHE A 92 13.73 0.10 -3.75
N LEU A 93 14.93 0.31 -4.29
CA LEU A 93 15.25 0.15 -5.70
C LEU A 93 16.09 -1.11 -5.88
N THR A 94 15.75 -1.95 -6.87
CA THR A 94 16.54 -3.15 -7.14
C THR A 94 16.38 -3.67 -8.57
N LEU A 95 17.42 -4.37 -9.04
CA LEU A 95 17.42 -5.18 -10.26
C LEU A 95 17.37 -6.68 -9.97
N ASN A 96 17.31 -7.07 -8.69
CA ASN A 96 17.24 -8.48 -8.31
C ASN A 96 15.87 -9.07 -8.67
N SER A 97 15.81 -10.40 -8.75
CA SER A 97 14.55 -11.08 -9.01
C SER A 97 13.57 -10.87 -7.83
N HIS A 98 12.26 -10.97 -8.11
CA HIS A 98 11.25 -10.96 -7.04
C HIS A 98 11.51 -12.08 -6.01
N ASP A 99 12.04 -13.22 -6.48
CA ASP A 99 12.38 -14.37 -5.63
C ASP A 99 13.55 -14.06 -4.66
N ASP A 100 14.47 -13.19 -5.05
CA ASP A 100 15.55 -12.68 -4.20
C ASP A 100 15.01 -11.67 -3.19
N PHE A 101 14.23 -10.68 -3.64
CA PHE A 101 13.60 -9.68 -2.78
C PHE A 101 12.76 -10.33 -1.68
N ARG A 102 11.94 -11.32 -2.05
CA ARG A 102 11.09 -12.06 -1.10
C ARG A 102 11.89 -12.84 -0.06
N ARG A 103 13.09 -13.28 -0.39
CA ARG A 103 13.95 -14.04 0.53
C ARG A 103 14.78 -13.16 1.46
N THR A 104 14.83 -11.85 1.21
CA THR A 104 15.65 -10.91 1.98
C THR A 104 14.83 -9.81 2.66
N ALA A 105 14.08 -9.01 1.90
CA ALA A 105 13.37 -7.83 2.42
C ALA A 105 11.93 -8.10 2.84
N ASP A 106 11.22 -9.00 2.17
CA ASP A 106 9.80 -9.23 2.45
C ASP A 106 9.53 -9.65 3.91
N SER A 107 10.41 -10.48 4.49
CA SER A 107 10.30 -10.82 5.92
C SER A 107 10.53 -9.63 6.86
N MET A 108 11.36 -8.67 6.47
CA MET A 108 11.54 -7.43 7.24
C MET A 108 10.27 -6.58 7.18
N ILE A 109 9.62 -6.46 6.01
CA ILE A 109 8.42 -5.64 5.86
C ILE A 109 7.23 -6.31 6.57
N THR A 110 7.00 -7.59 6.29
CA THR A 110 5.85 -8.35 6.83
C THR A 110 5.90 -8.61 8.35
N ARG A 111 7.08 -8.60 8.96
CA ARG A 111 7.26 -8.86 10.41
C ARG A 111 7.81 -7.67 11.17
N GLY A 112 8.26 -6.64 10.47
CA GLY A 112 8.83 -5.44 11.05
C GLY A 112 7.71 -4.55 11.55
N GLU A 113 7.60 -4.43 12.86
CA GLU A 113 6.74 -3.44 13.48
C GLU A 113 7.12 -2.02 13.00
N GLY A 114 6.11 -1.28 12.53
CA GLY A 114 6.24 0.09 12.06
C GLY A 114 6.65 0.22 10.59
N ILE A 115 6.80 -0.87 9.83
CA ILE A 115 7.20 -0.86 8.41
C ILE A 115 6.17 -1.59 7.57
N TYR A 116 5.61 -0.93 6.55
CA TYR A 116 4.53 -1.47 5.74
C TYR A 116 4.77 -1.25 4.26
N TYR A 117 4.26 -2.16 3.44
CA TYR A 117 4.07 -1.86 2.02
C TYR A 117 3.18 -0.63 1.88
N MET A 118 3.50 0.26 0.95
CA MET A 118 2.63 1.37 0.65
C MET A 118 1.37 0.84 -0.03
N TRP A 119 0.24 0.93 0.66
CA TRP A 119 -1.03 0.52 0.12
C TRP A 119 -1.64 1.65 -0.73
N PHE A 120 -2.08 1.30 -1.93
CA PHE A 120 -2.79 2.15 -2.87
C PHE A 120 -4.27 1.75 -2.84
N PRO A 121 -5.14 2.54 -2.19
CA PRO A 121 -6.56 2.25 -2.19
C PRO A 121 -7.16 2.32 -3.61
N PRO A 122 -8.38 1.78 -3.80
CA PRO A 122 -9.01 1.67 -5.12
C PRO A 122 -9.11 2.99 -5.88
N GLU A 123 -9.36 4.09 -5.18
CA GLU A 123 -9.42 5.43 -5.76
C GLU A 123 -8.05 5.88 -6.29
N GLN A 124 -6.99 5.76 -5.48
CA GLN A 124 -5.63 6.16 -5.89
C GLN A 124 -5.10 5.24 -7.00
N MET A 125 -5.43 3.94 -6.98
CA MET A 125 -5.18 3.02 -8.09
C MET A 125 -5.85 3.49 -9.38
N ALA A 126 -7.12 3.92 -9.31
CA ALA A 126 -7.87 4.41 -10.46
C ALA A 126 -7.31 5.73 -11.01
N LEU A 127 -6.95 6.68 -10.13
CA LEU A 127 -6.32 7.95 -10.52
C LEU A 127 -4.99 7.73 -11.22
N LEU A 128 -4.14 6.84 -10.69
CA LEU A 128 -2.87 6.49 -11.32
C LEU A 128 -3.08 5.78 -12.66
N GLN A 129 -4.06 4.86 -12.74
CA GLN A 129 -4.45 4.21 -13.99
C GLN A 129 -4.90 5.23 -15.05
N GLU A 130 -5.80 6.15 -14.70
CA GLU A 130 -6.31 7.18 -15.61
C GLU A 130 -5.16 8.05 -16.14
N ARG A 131 -4.30 8.54 -15.25
CA ARG A 131 -3.11 9.30 -15.62
C ARG A 131 -2.20 8.58 -16.61
N ILE A 132 -1.98 7.28 -16.41
CA ILE A 132 -1.15 6.46 -17.31
C ILE A 132 -1.86 6.26 -18.66
N LEU A 133 -3.18 6.12 -18.69
CA LEU A 133 -3.96 5.89 -19.91
C LEU A 133 -4.19 7.17 -20.73
N ASP A 134 -4.12 8.35 -20.10
CA ASP A 134 -4.18 9.65 -20.78
C ASP A 134 -2.97 9.90 -21.69
N GLU A 135 -1.88 9.19 -21.46
CA GLU A 135 -0.66 9.31 -22.24
C GLU A 135 -0.75 8.56 -23.57
N GLU A 136 -0.33 9.24 -24.64
CA GLU A 136 -0.54 8.74 -26.00
C GLU A 136 0.17 7.39 -26.23
N GLY A 137 -0.63 6.40 -26.63
CA GLY A 137 -0.15 5.06 -26.97
C GLY A 137 -0.01 4.11 -25.78
N SER A 138 -0.22 4.58 -24.55
CA SER A 138 -0.31 3.74 -23.36
C SER A 138 -1.56 2.85 -23.41
N ARG A 139 -1.46 1.62 -22.90
CA ARG A 139 -2.56 0.65 -22.86
C ARG A 139 -2.47 -0.22 -21.62
N LEU A 140 -3.61 -0.42 -20.97
CA LEU A 140 -3.78 -1.52 -20.02
C LEU A 140 -3.97 -2.81 -20.83
N VAL A 141 -3.13 -3.82 -20.57
CA VAL A 141 -3.13 -5.09 -21.33
C VAL A 141 -3.51 -6.30 -20.47
N LYS A 142 -3.37 -6.18 -19.14
CA LYS A 142 -3.80 -7.19 -18.18
C LYS A 142 -4.18 -6.52 -16.86
N PHE A 143 -5.15 -7.09 -16.16
CA PHE A 143 -5.34 -6.82 -14.74
C PHE A 143 -5.60 -8.11 -13.95
N GLU A 144 -5.30 -8.07 -12.67
CA GLU A 144 -5.78 -9.00 -11.64
C GLU A 144 -6.56 -8.17 -10.63
N GLY A 145 -7.62 -8.75 -10.06
CA GLY A 145 -8.45 -8.06 -9.09
C GLY A 145 -9.37 -8.99 -8.32
N GLU A 146 -9.94 -8.44 -7.26
CA GLU A 146 -10.84 -9.14 -6.38
C GLU A 146 -12.03 -8.25 -6.00
N LYS A 147 -13.08 -8.85 -5.44
CA LYS A 147 -14.25 -8.09 -5.01
C LYS A 147 -13.97 -7.41 -3.67
N PHE A 148 -14.07 -6.08 -3.65
CA PHE A 148 -14.06 -5.28 -2.41
C PHE A 148 -15.46 -4.78 -2.06
N GLY A 149 -15.63 -4.48 -0.77
CA GLY A 149 -16.83 -3.93 -0.17
C GLY A 149 -17.98 -4.93 -0.08
N ARG A 150 -19.02 -4.53 0.64
CA ARG A 150 -20.26 -5.32 0.76
C ARG A 150 -20.96 -5.47 -0.59
N ASP A 151 -21.87 -6.44 -0.63
CA ASP A 151 -22.63 -6.93 -1.79
C ASP A 151 -23.56 -5.95 -2.50
N ARG A 152 -23.35 -4.64 -2.32
CA ARG A 152 -24.20 -3.58 -2.83
C ARG A 152 -23.42 -2.59 -3.69
N LYS A 153 -22.25 -2.95 -4.26
CA LYS A 153 -21.44 -1.96 -5.02
C LYS A 153 -22.23 -1.36 -6.19
N TYR A 154 -23.01 -2.18 -6.89
CA TYR A 154 -23.92 -1.76 -7.95
C TYR A 154 -25.27 -2.48 -7.79
N GLU A 155 -26.41 -1.78 -7.85
CA GLU A 155 -27.74 -2.43 -7.88
C GLU A 155 -27.87 -3.39 -9.07
N GLU A 156 -27.07 -3.16 -10.11
CA GLU A 156 -26.96 -3.98 -11.32
C GLU A 156 -25.98 -5.17 -11.17
N GLU A 157 -25.38 -5.38 -9.99
CA GLU A 157 -24.38 -6.44 -9.77
C GLU A 157 -25.01 -7.81 -10.00
N ARG A 158 -24.37 -8.61 -10.84
CA ARG A 158 -24.78 -9.99 -11.07
C ARG A 158 -24.36 -10.84 -9.88
N ARG A 159 -25.32 -11.47 -9.20
CA ARG A 159 -25.11 -12.41 -8.09
C ARG A 159 -24.34 -11.76 -6.92
N PRO A 160 -24.97 -10.78 -6.24
CA PRO A 160 -24.45 -10.29 -4.96
C PRO A 160 -24.31 -11.47 -3.99
N GLY A 161 -23.38 -11.38 -3.04
CA GLY A 161 -23.13 -12.41 -2.02
C GLY A 161 -21.80 -13.14 -2.14
N THR A 162 -21.07 -12.93 -3.23
CA THR A 162 -20.05 -13.88 -3.69
C THR A 162 -18.68 -13.24 -3.73
N ARG A 163 -17.74 -13.75 -2.92
CA ARG A 163 -16.31 -13.44 -3.05
C ARG A 163 -15.81 -13.87 -4.42
N ARG A 164 -15.06 -12.98 -5.09
CA ARG A 164 -14.55 -13.20 -6.44
C ARG A 164 -13.13 -12.71 -6.55
N GLU A 165 -12.37 -13.45 -7.32
CA GLU A 165 -11.08 -13.06 -7.85
C GLU A 165 -11.17 -13.27 -9.37
N GLY A 166 -10.44 -12.46 -10.12
CA GLY A 166 -10.45 -12.53 -11.56
C GLY A 166 -9.19 -11.92 -12.16
N GLU A 167 -8.80 -12.46 -13.30
CA GLU A 167 -7.80 -11.87 -14.17
C GLU A 167 -8.33 -11.77 -15.59
N TYR A 168 -7.87 -10.77 -16.31
CA TYR A 168 -8.14 -10.62 -17.73
C TYR A 168 -6.92 -10.08 -18.44
N ALA A 169 -6.63 -10.61 -19.63
CA ALA A 169 -5.57 -10.12 -20.51
C ALA A 169 -6.11 -9.98 -21.93
N GLY A 170 -5.94 -8.81 -22.52
CA GLY A 170 -6.47 -8.46 -23.84
C GLY A 170 -6.25 -6.99 -24.17
N ASP A 171 -6.37 -6.63 -25.46
CA ASP A 171 -6.22 -5.25 -25.94
C ASP A 171 -7.32 -4.31 -25.41
N ASP A 172 -8.42 -4.88 -24.94
CA ASP A 172 -9.61 -4.24 -24.34
C ASP A 172 -9.65 -4.41 -22.81
N ALA A 173 -8.50 -4.62 -22.16
CA ALA A 173 -8.46 -4.85 -20.72
C ALA A 173 -8.97 -3.64 -19.91
N ALA A 174 -8.79 -2.41 -20.39
CA ALA A 174 -9.35 -1.21 -19.76
C ALA A 174 -10.89 -1.22 -19.78
N ASP A 175 -11.50 -1.44 -20.94
CA ASP A 175 -12.96 -1.52 -21.07
C ASP A 175 -13.52 -2.68 -20.25
N THR A 176 -12.86 -3.85 -20.32
CA THR A 176 -13.25 -5.03 -19.56
C THR A 176 -13.17 -4.79 -18.05
N LEU A 177 -12.17 -4.06 -17.57
CA LEU A 177 -12.05 -3.71 -16.15
C LEU A 177 -13.25 -2.87 -15.69
N GLU A 178 -13.65 -1.86 -16.46
CA GLU A 178 -14.82 -1.04 -16.15
C GLU A 178 -16.12 -1.84 -16.18
N GLU A 179 -16.28 -2.74 -17.15
CA GLU A 179 -17.40 -3.69 -17.17
C GLU A 179 -17.41 -4.60 -15.94
N ARG A 180 -16.24 -5.12 -15.52
CA ARG A 180 -16.12 -6.03 -14.36
C ARG A 180 -16.33 -5.32 -13.03
N LYS A 181 -15.86 -4.08 -12.89
CA LYS A 181 -16.17 -3.20 -11.77
C LYS A 181 -17.70 -3.11 -11.62
N LYS A 182 -18.38 -2.72 -12.70
CA LYS A 182 -19.84 -2.51 -12.70
C LYS A 182 -20.64 -3.80 -12.51
N GLU A 183 -20.33 -4.86 -13.25
CA GLU A 183 -21.14 -6.08 -13.25
C GLU A 183 -20.88 -6.98 -12.04
N TYR A 184 -19.66 -6.95 -11.49
CA TYR A 184 -19.20 -7.94 -10.51
C TYR A 184 -18.52 -7.35 -9.26
N GLY A 185 -18.37 -6.03 -9.18
CA GLY A 185 -17.72 -5.36 -8.05
C GLY A 185 -16.21 -5.60 -7.97
N ILE A 186 -15.55 -5.96 -9.09
CA ILE A 186 -14.11 -6.25 -9.09
C ILE A 186 -13.33 -4.94 -8.95
N THR A 187 -12.43 -4.90 -7.97
CA THR A 187 -11.43 -3.86 -7.79
C THR A 187 -10.06 -4.40 -8.22
N PRO A 188 -9.29 -3.67 -9.04
CA PRO A 188 -7.98 -4.13 -9.48
C PRO A 188 -6.96 -4.07 -8.33
N THR A 189 -6.19 -5.13 -8.16
CA THR A 189 -5.05 -5.21 -7.22
C THR A 189 -3.72 -5.28 -7.96
N HIS A 190 -3.74 -5.57 -9.25
CA HIS A 190 -2.55 -5.57 -10.10
C HIS A 190 -2.90 -5.10 -11.52
N LEU A 191 -2.22 -4.08 -12.01
CA LEU A 191 -2.40 -3.54 -13.35
C LEU A 191 -1.12 -3.69 -14.18
N TYR A 192 -1.27 -4.08 -15.45
CA TYR A 192 -0.17 -4.29 -16.39
C TYR A 192 -0.36 -3.42 -17.62
N PHE A 193 0.66 -2.63 -17.94
CA PHE A 193 0.64 -1.66 -19.02
C PHE A 193 1.69 -1.96 -20.08
N GLU A 194 1.31 -1.71 -21.32
CA GLU A 194 2.24 -1.57 -22.44
C GLU A 194 2.25 -0.12 -22.89
N TRP A 195 3.45 0.45 -22.98
CA TRP A 195 3.65 1.79 -23.51
C TRP A 195 4.76 1.76 -24.56
N PRO A 196 4.41 1.69 -25.86
CA PRO A 196 5.35 1.35 -26.93
C PRO A 196 6.61 2.22 -27.02
N THR A 197 6.54 3.47 -26.58
CA THR A 197 7.67 4.43 -26.64
C THR A 197 8.42 4.56 -25.32
N LYS A 198 7.91 4.00 -24.21
CA LYS A 198 8.40 4.25 -22.85
C LYS A 198 8.75 2.99 -22.07
N GLY A 199 7.95 1.93 -22.23
CA GLY A 199 8.21 0.66 -21.58
C GLY A 199 6.96 -0.18 -21.32
N ASP A 200 7.20 -1.42 -20.89
CA ASP A 200 6.18 -2.31 -20.37
C ASP A 200 6.41 -2.43 -18.87
N PHE A 201 5.37 -2.22 -18.09
CA PHE A 201 5.46 -2.23 -16.65
C PHE A 201 4.17 -2.69 -16.00
N HIS A 202 4.24 -2.98 -14.72
CA HIS A 202 3.07 -3.31 -13.93
C HIS A 202 3.25 -2.84 -12.50
N PHE A 203 2.15 -2.66 -11.79
CA PHE A 203 2.18 -2.35 -10.36
C PHE A 203 1.05 -3.00 -9.60
N ARG A 204 1.31 -3.25 -8.31
CA ARG A 204 0.35 -3.78 -7.34
C ARG A 204 -0.17 -2.67 -6.44
N ASP A 205 -1.35 -2.88 -5.88
CA ASP A 205 -1.91 -2.06 -4.81
C ASP A 205 -1.06 -2.07 -3.53
N GLU A 206 -0.11 -3.00 -3.40
CA GLU A 206 0.88 -3.07 -2.32
C GLU A 206 2.18 -2.29 -2.62
N GLY A 207 2.13 -1.31 -3.53
CA GLY A 207 3.25 -0.39 -3.77
C GLY A 207 4.49 -1.02 -4.41
N GLU A 208 4.33 -2.19 -5.02
CA GLU A 208 5.35 -2.84 -5.84
C GLU A 208 5.18 -2.42 -7.31
N PHE A 209 6.19 -1.74 -7.85
CA PHE A 209 6.28 -1.29 -9.23
C PHE A 209 7.38 -2.04 -9.97
N VAL A 210 7.12 -2.51 -11.18
CA VAL A 210 8.06 -3.31 -11.97
C VAL A 210 8.08 -2.87 -13.42
N LEU A 211 9.24 -2.39 -13.88
CA LEU A 211 9.52 -2.16 -15.28
C LEU A 211 10.21 -3.39 -15.86
N THR A 212 9.57 -4.04 -16.83
CA THR A 212 10.12 -5.23 -17.50
C THR A 212 10.91 -4.85 -18.75
N ARG A 213 10.56 -3.73 -19.38
CA ARG A 213 11.25 -3.16 -20.55
C ARG A 213 11.03 -1.66 -20.54
N GLY A 214 12.00 -0.84 -20.90
CA GLY A 214 11.79 0.60 -21.07
C GLY A 214 12.87 1.47 -20.46
N ASP A 215 12.48 2.69 -20.10
CA ASP A 215 13.36 3.70 -19.49
C ASP A 215 13.08 3.86 -17.97
N PRO A 216 13.97 3.39 -17.09
CA PRO A 216 13.82 3.50 -15.63
C PRO A 216 13.62 4.93 -15.14
N GLU A 217 14.28 5.91 -15.76
CA GLU A 217 14.17 7.32 -15.37
C GLU A 217 12.75 7.84 -15.58
N TYR A 218 12.21 7.57 -16.77
CA TYR A 218 10.85 7.93 -17.11
C TYR A 218 9.84 7.20 -16.23
N PHE A 219 10.03 5.89 -16.03
CA PHE A 219 9.16 5.08 -15.17
C PHE A 219 9.13 5.60 -13.73
N PHE A 220 10.29 5.97 -13.17
CA PHE A 220 10.36 6.53 -11.84
C PHE A 220 9.62 7.87 -11.74
N ASN A 221 9.91 8.79 -12.66
CA ASN A 221 9.39 10.16 -12.59
C ASN A 221 7.92 10.28 -12.98
N GLU A 222 7.43 9.47 -13.92
CA GLU A 222 6.08 9.62 -14.49
C GLU A 222 5.07 8.59 -14.00
N VAL A 223 5.53 7.51 -13.34
CA VAL A 223 4.64 6.49 -12.77
C VAL A 223 4.80 6.43 -11.25
N ILE A 224 6.02 6.24 -10.75
CA ILE A 224 6.25 5.98 -9.32
C ILE A 224 6.04 7.25 -8.49
N THR A 225 6.73 8.35 -8.81
CA THR A 225 6.61 9.62 -8.08
C THR A 225 5.17 10.13 -8.05
N PRO A 226 4.42 10.15 -9.18
CA PRO A 226 2.99 10.43 -9.16
C PRO A 226 2.21 9.51 -8.23
N GLY A 227 2.41 8.19 -8.31
CA GLY A 227 1.74 7.25 -7.42
C GLY A 227 1.99 7.53 -5.94
N LEU A 228 3.24 7.79 -5.56
CA LEU A 228 3.59 8.20 -4.19
C LEU A 228 2.83 9.46 -3.76
N ASN A 229 2.77 10.46 -4.65
CA ASN A 229 2.11 11.74 -4.38
C ASN A 229 0.57 11.60 -4.28
N GLU A 230 -0.06 10.65 -4.98
CA GLU A 230 -1.50 10.38 -4.84
C GLU A 230 -1.86 9.76 -3.49
N VAL A 231 -0.98 8.94 -2.90
CA VAL A 231 -1.23 8.26 -1.61
C VAL A 231 -0.79 9.10 -0.41
N GLU A 232 0.13 10.04 -0.59
CA GLU A 232 0.68 10.82 0.51
C GLU A 232 -0.35 11.59 1.36
N PRO A 233 -1.39 12.24 0.78
CA PRO A 233 -2.42 12.91 1.58
C PRO A 233 -3.15 11.97 2.55
N LEU A 234 -3.44 10.75 2.10
CA LEU A 234 -4.06 9.72 2.92
C LEU A 234 -3.12 9.30 4.07
N ASN A 235 -1.87 8.99 3.74
CA ASN A 235 -0.87 8.61 4.74
C ASN A 235 -0.69 9.72 5.79
N THR A 236 -0.64 10.98 5.35
CA THR A 236 -0.55 12.15 6.24
C THR A 236 -1.77 12.25 7.16
N ALA A 237 -2.99 12.07 6.65
CA ALA A 237 -4.21 12.13 7.46
C ALA A 237 -4.27 11.00 8.52
N ILE A 238 -3.86 9.78 8.16
CA ILE A 238 -3.80 8.66 9.10
C ILE A 238 -2.71 8.90 10.15
N LYS A 239 -1.52 9.36 9.75
CA LYS A 239 -0.41 9.70 10.67
C LYS A 239 -0.81 10.80 11.66
N ALA A 240 -1.50 11.84 11.20
CA ALA A 240 -1.98 12.93 12.07
C ALA A 240 -2.96 12.42 13.15
N SER A 241 -3.65 11.31 12.88
CA SER A 241 -4.59 10.67 13.78
C SER A 241 -3.95 9.72 14.79
N GLU A 242 -2.62 9.60 14.82
CA GLU A 242 -1.91 8.78 15.81
C GLU A 242 -2.06 9.31 17.25
N LEU A 243 -1.84 8.43 18.21
CA LEU A 243 -1.81 8.79 19.62
C LEU A 243 -0.44 9.34 20.00
N HIS A 244 -0.35 10.64 20.26
CA HIS A 244 0.88 11.28 20.71
C HIS A 244 0.83 11.63 22.20
N ILE A 245 1.91 11.33 22.92
CA ILE A 245 2.10 11.76 24.31
C ILE A 245 3.05 12.95 24.30
N VAL A 246 2.52 14.14 24.58
CA VAL A 246 3.29 15.38 24.61
C VAL A 246 3.47 15.84 26.05
N GLU A 247 4.69 16.10 26.48
CA GLU A 247 4.95 16.69 27.79
C GLU A 247 4.75 18.21 27.72
N ARG A 248 3.74 18.73 28.44
CA ARG A 248 3.52 20.16 28.62
C ARG A 248 3.58 20.53 30.10
N GLN A 249 4.52 21.41 30.46
CA GLN A 249 4.70 21.90 31.83
C GLN A 249 4.91 20.78 32.87
N GLY A 250 5.62 19.70 32.51
CA GLY A 250 5.85 18.55 33.40
C GLY A 250 4.67 17.59 33.52
N ILE A 251 3.62 17.76 32.69
CA ILE A 251 2.45 16.90 32.63
C ILE A 251 2.39 16.26 31.24
N GLN A 252 2.30 14.94 31.18
CA GLN A 252 2.03 14.23 29.94
C GLN A 252 0.57 14.47 29.52
N GLN A 253 0.38 15.10 28.37
CA GLN A 253 -0.90 15.27 27.72
C GLN A 253 -0.98 14.34 26.51
N ILE A 254 -2.10 13.60 26.42
CA ILE A 254 -2.38 12.77 25.25
C ILE A 254 -3.06 13.69 24.22
N GLN A 255 -2.38 13.91 23.09
CA GLN A 255 -2.97 14.51 21.91
C GLN A 255 -3.40 13.38 20.98
N LYS A 256 -4.62 13.47 20.48
CA LYS A 256 -5.16 12.52 19.51
C LYS A 256 -6.22 13.20 18.68
N GLU A 257 -6.17 12.93 17.40
CA GLU A 257 -7.18 13.37 16.44
C GLU A 257 -8.08 12.18 16.10
N THR A 258 -9.30 12.48 15.68
CA THR A 258 -10.24 11.44 15.26
C THR A 258 -10.05 11.26 13.77
N LEU A 259 -9.76 10.04 13.35
CA LEU A 259 -9.78 9.68 11.94
C LEU A 259 -11.23 9.48 11.54
N GLU A 260 -11.75 10.32 10.65
CA GLU A 260 -13.11 10.20 10.14
C GLU A 260 -13.07 9.61 8.74
N ILE A 261 -13.88 8.57 8.51
CA ILE A 261 -14.04 7.92 7.22
C ILE A 261 -15.47 8.12 6.77
N GLU A 262 -15.66 8.74 5.62
CA GLU A 262 -16.96 8.89 4.97
C GLU A 262 -17.27 7.63 4.16
N LEU A 263 -18.42 7.04 4.44
CA LEU A 263 -18.97 5.94 3.66
C LEU A 263 -19.86 6.50 2.56
N THR A 264 -19.62 6.08 1.33
CA THR A 264 -20.52 6.37 0.21
C THR A 264 -21.85 5.63 0.38
N LYS A 265 -21.83 4.52 1.14
CA LYS A 265 -22.99 3.68 1.42
C LYS A 265 -23.21 3.57 2.92
N PRO A 266 -24.28 4.22 3.43
CA PRO A 266 -24.56 4.19 4.84
C PRO A 266 -24.75 2.75 5.37
N LEU A 267 -24.20 2.48 6.54
CA LEU A 267 -24.46 1.27 7.31
C LEU A 267 -25.87 1.32 7.90
N GLU A 268 -26.64 0.26 7.68
CA GLU A 268 -27.94 0.06 8.31
C GLU A 268 -27.79 -0.70 9.63
N TYR A 269 -28.74 -0.53 10.56
CA TYR A 269 -28.67 -1.19 11.88
C TYR A 269 -28.67 -2.71 11.77
N GLU A 270 -29.40 -3.25 10.81
CA GLU A 270 -29.46 -4.68 10.53
C GLU A 270 -28.10 -5.26 10.11
N GLU A 271 -27.17 -4.41 9.65
CA GLU A 271 -25.85 -4.79 9.15
C GLU A 271 -24.76 -4.69 10.23
N ALA A 272 -25.09 -4.20 11.43
CA ALA A 272 -24.12 -4.01 12.51
C ALA A 272 -23.52 -5.34 13.00
N ASP A 273 -24.32 -6.41 13.07
CA ASP A 273 -23.83 -7.73 13.49
C ASP A 273 -22.92 -8.38 12.43
N ASP A 274 -23.20 -8.14 11.14
CA ASP A 274 -22.36 -8.61 10.03
C ASP A 274 -21.01 -7.88 10.04
N LEU A 275 -21.02 -6.56 10.20
CA LEU A 275 -19.81 -5.74 10.34
C LEU A 275 -18.92 -6.24 11.51
N ILE A 276 -19.53 -6.51 12.67
CA ILE A 276 -18.83 -7.04 13.85
C ILE A 276 -18.25 -8.43 13.59
N SER A 277 -18.92 -9.25 12.79
CA SER A 277 -18.42 -10.57 12.40
C SER A 277 -17.24 -10.46 11.44
N GLN A 278 -17.36 -9.61 10.40
CA GLN A 278 -16.28 -9.33 9.45
C GLN A 278 -15.03 -8.76 10.15
N MET A 279 -15.21 -7.83 11.09
CA MET A 279 -14.10 -7.31 11.90
C MET A 279 -13.32 -8.43 12.58
N LYS A 280 -14.00 -9.40 13.20
CA LYS A 280 -13.34 -10.52 13.88
C LYS A 280 -12.60 -11.43 12.90
N ASP A 281 -13.19 -11.69 11.74
CA ASP A 281 -12.58 -12.51 10.71
C ASP A 281 -11.30 -11.86 10.16
N ASP A 282 -11.21 -10.53 10.18
CA ASP A 282 -10.05 -9.74 9.75
C ASP A 282 -9.09 -9.34 10.91
N GLY A 283 -9.25 -9.94 12.09
CA GLY A 283 -8.35 -9.75 13.23
C GLY A 283 -8.59 -8.46 14.04
N PHE A 284 -9.77 -7.88 13.95
CA PHE A 284 -10.24 -6.76 14.76
C PHE A 284 -11.29 -7.22 15.75
N TYR A 285 -10.93 -7.37 17.02
CA TYR A 285 -11.82 -7.92 18.05
C TYR A 285 -12.60 -6.82 18.80
N PRO A 286 -13.94 -6.78 18.72
CA PRO A 286 -14.74 -5.80 19.47
C PRO A 286 -14.81 -6.21 20.95
N TYR A 287 -13.99 -5.58 21.79
CA TYR A 287 -13.92 -5.83 23.23
C TYR A 287 -15.21 -5.44 23.97
N SER A 288 -15.81 -4.33 23.55
CA SER A 288 -17.09 -3.86 24.08
C SER A 288 -17.76 -3.02 23.02
N TYR A 289 -19.02 -3.32 22.66
CA TYR A 289 -19.77 -2.48 21.75
C TYR A 289 -21.24 -2.36 22.17
N GLN A 290 -21.87 -1.29 21.72
CA GLN A 290 -23.30 -1.03 21.81
C GLN A 290 -23.77 -0.67 20.41
N ALA A 291 -24.78 -1.37 19.93
CA ALA A 291 -25.48 -1.02 18.71
C ALA A 291 -26.91 -0.60 19.08
N ALA A 292 -27.36 0.55 18.57
CA ALA A 292 -28.71 1.04 18.82
C ALA A 292 -29.24 1.81 17.61
N GLU A 293 -30.53 1.65 17.33
CA GLU A 293 -31.21 2.43 16.30
C GLU A 293 -31.37 3.89 16.78
N GLY A 294 -30.84 4.86 16.02
CA GLY A 294 -30.84 6.28 16.40
C GLY A 294 -29.64 7.05 15.85
N SER A 295 -29.24 8.13 16.51
CA SER A 295 -28.13 9.01 16.05
C SER A 295 -26.74 8.40 16.12
N LEU A 296 -26.58 7.21 16.72
CA LEU A 296 -25.32 6.52 16.83
C LEU A 296 -25.60 5.02 16.65
N LEU A 297 -25.23 4.51 15.49
CA LEU A 297 -25.51 3.16 15.05
C LEU A 297 -24.70 2.14 15.83
N LEU A 298 -23.40 2.38 15.96
CA LEU A 298 -22.45 1.50 16.62
C LEU A 298 -21.45 2.34 17.41
N ASN A 299 -21.14 1.91 18.63
CA ASN A 299 -20.07 2.46 19.45
C ASN A 299 -19.33 1.32 20.13
N GLY A 300 -18.01 1.27 20.00
CA GLY A 300 -17.26 0.22 20.65
C GLY A 300 -15.77 0.49 20.79
N ARG A 301 -15.13 -0.42 21.51
CA ARG A 301 -13.69 -0.54 21.58
C ARG A 301 -13.29 -1.78 20.82
N ILE A 302 -12.35 -1.62 19.91
CA ILE A 302 -11.85 -2.65 19.02
C ILE A 302 -10.37 -2.84 19.34
N VAL A 303 -9.96 -4.09 19.48
CA VAL A 303 -8.56 -4.49 19.66
C VAL A 303 -8.07 -5.02 18.33
N ASP A 304 -6.98 -4.45 17.83
CA ASP A 304 -6.22 -4.98 16.72
C ASP A 304 -5.38 -6.18 17.21
N GLU A 305 -5.66 -7.38 16.71
CA GLU A 305 -4.96 -8.60 17.12
C GLU A 305 -3.53 -8.71 16.58
N SER A 306 -3.16 -7.93 15.54
CA SER A 306 -1.81 -7.99 14.96
C SER A 306 -0.75 -7.40 15.90
N ASN A 307 -1.07 -6.28 16.54
CA ASN A 307 -0.16 -5.47 17.35
C ASN A 307 -0.65 -5.25 18.79
N GLY A 308 -1.90 -5.63 19.12
CA GLY A 308 -2.51 -5.43 20.43
C GLY A 308 -3.06 -4.02 20.67
N GLY A 309 -3.00 -3.16 19.66
CA GLY A 309 -3.48 -1.79 19.69
C GLY A 309 -5.00 -1.72 19.91
N MET A 310 -5.48 -0.64 20.51
CA MET A 310 -6.90 -0.43 20.78
C MET A 310 -7.38 0.88 20.20
N ILE A 311 -8.46 0.80 19.43
CA ILE A 311 -9.18 1.95 18.89
C ILE A 311 -10.59 2.02 19.48
N SER A 312 -11.16 3.22 19.56
CA SER A 312 -12.60 3.40 19.75
C SER A 312 -13.24 3.70 18.41
N LEU A 313 -14.26 2.95 18.06
CA LEU A 313 -15.05 3.15 16.86
C LEU A 313 -16.41 3.71 17.26
N SER A 314 -16.85 4.74 16.55
CA SER A 314 -18.25 5.17 16.57
C SER A 314 -18.73 5.48 15.16
N THR A 315 -19.98 5.16 14.86
CA THR A 315 -20.59 5.52 13.58
C THR A 315 -22.06 5.86 13.75
N ASP A 316 -22.55 6.78 12.94
CA ASP A 316 -23.96 7.11 12.74
C ASP A 316 -24.59 6.41 11.53
N GLY A 317 -23.81 5.60 10.83
CA GLY A 317 -24.18 4.96 9.57
C GLY A 317 -23.43 5.54 8.38
N GLU A 318 -23.21 6.86 8.33
CA GLU A 318 -22.59 7.54 7.19
C GLU A 318 -21.09 7.77 7.42
N ILE A 319 -20.72 8.09 8.66
CA ILE A 319 -19.33 8.38 9.04
C ILE A 319 -18.86 7.35 10.06
N LEU A 320 -17.66 6.80 9.86
CA LEU A 320 -16.93 6.03 10.85
C LEU A 320 -15.86 6.93 11.49
N SER A 321 -16.04 7.22 12.78
CA SER A 321 -15.05 7.94 13.59
C SER A 321 -14.20 6.95 14.37
N ILE A 322 -12.90 6.95 14.09
CA ILE A 322 -11.90 6.11 14.75
C ILE A 322 -11.04 7.00 15.63
N LEU A 323 -10.97 6.66 16.92
CA LEU A 323 -10.18 7.38 17.90
C LEU A 323 -9.17 6.43 18.54
N PRO A 324 -7.85 6.63 18.36
CA PRO A 324 -6.84 5.79 18.98
C PRO A 324 -6.92 5.87 20.52
N ARG A 325 -6.52 4.77 21.19
CA ARG A 325 -6.59 4.66 22.66
C ARG A 325 -5.31 4.14 23.31
N TYR A 326 -4.84 2.96 22.94
CA TYR A 326 -3.73 2.28 23.60
C TYR A 326 -2.90 1.55 22.56
N GLU A 327 -1.61 1.87 22.46
CA GLU A 327 -0.66 1.24 21.52
C GLU A 327 -1.18 1.13 20.07
N SER A 328 -2.12 2.02 19.68
CA SER A 328 -2.69 2.09 18.34
C SER A 328 -1.94 3.18 17.56
N GLY A 329 -0.94 2.76 16.78
CA GLY A 329 -0.15 3.60 15.89
C GLY A 329 -0.76 3.69 14.48
N PHE A 330 -0.01 4.26 13.55
CA PHE A 330 -0.38 4.37 12.14
C PHE A 330 -0.78 3.03 11.55
N ASP A 331 -0.07 1.95 11.89
CA ASP A 331 -0.38 0.60 11.43
C ASP A 331 -1.82 0.18 11.69
N SER A 332 -2.26 0.25 12.95
CA SER A 332 -3.59 -0.21 13.34
C SER A 332 -4.66 0.63 12.63
N LEU A 333 -4.41 1.92 12.45
CA LEU A 333 -5.32 2.84 11.76
C LEU A 333 -5.38 2.56 10.25
N LEU A 334 -4.23 2.35 9.60
CA LEU A 334 -4.15 2.03 8.18
C LEU A 334 -4.77 0.66 7.88
N ARG A 335 -4.45 -0.38 8.67
CA ARG A 335 -5.06 -1.71 8.54
C ARG A 335 -6.58 -1.64 8.72
N PHE A 336 -7.05 -0.88 9.71
CA PHE A 336 -8.49 -0.76 9.93
C PHE A 336 -9.18 0.04 8.81
N TYR A 337 -8.54 1.09 8.29
CA TYR A 337 -9.06 1.78 7.11
C TYR A 337 -9.10 0.86 5.88
N ARG A 338 -8.05 0.06 5.66
CA ARG A 338 -8.01 -0.98 4.63
C ARG A 338 -9.15 -1.98 4.78
N PHE A 339 -9.42 -2.47 6.00
CA PHE A 339 -10.59 -3.30 6.30
C PHE A 339 -11.91 -2.62 5.89
N VAL A 340 -12.08 -1.33 6.22
CA VAL A 340 -13.29 -0.58 5.82
C VAL A 340 -13.43 -0.56 4.29
N VAL A 341 -12.34 -0.30 3.56
CA VAL A 341 -12.36 -0.28 2.10
C VAL A 341 -12.61 -1.66 1.50
N GLU A 342 -11.91 -2.70 1.98
CA GLU A 342 -11.95 -4.02 1.38
C GLU A 342 -13.22 -4.81 1.75
N GLU A 343 -13.78 -4.62 2.95
CA GLU A 343 -14.89 -5.43 3.46
C GLU A 343 -16.21 -4.67 3.58
N VAL A 344 -16.17 -3.34 3.77
CA VAL A 344 -17.37 -2.53 4.08
C VAL A 344 -17.84 -1.71 2.89
N ASP A 345 -16.98 -0.80 2.41
CA ASP A 345 -17.26 0.13 1.31
C ASP A 345 -15.97 0.49 0.55
N ALA A 346 -15.82 -0.06 -0.64
CA ALA A 346 -14.65 0.10 -1.51
C ALA A 346 -14.39 1.55 -1.98
N ASP A 347 -15.38 2.42 -1.85
CA ASP A 347 -15.26 3.84 -2.21
C ASP A 347 -15.22 4.74 -0.97
N ALA A 348 -15.05 4.17 0.23
CA ALA A 348 -14.89 4.92 1.46
C ALA A 348 -13.64 5.81 1.40
N THR A 349 -13.74 7.02 1.96
CA THR A 349 -12.65 8.00 1.92
C THR A 349 -12.35 8.53 3.31
N VAL A 350 -11.07 8.76 3.60
CA VAL A 350 -10.68 9.51 4.80
C VAL A 350 -11.03 10.97 4.60
N MET A 351 -11.84 11.52 5.50
CA MET A 351 -12.11 12.95 5.52
C MET A 351 -10.85 13.66 6.00
N GLY A 352 -10.28 14.48 5.13
CA GLY A 352 -9.09 15.26 5.45
C GLY A 352 -9.31 16.16 6.65
N VAL A 353 -8.40 16.05 7.63
CA VAL A 353 -8.21 17.06 8.67
C VAL A 353 -7.75 18.34 7.96
N ALA A 354 -8.53 19.41 8.10
CA ALA A 354 -8.30 20.70 7.45
C ALA A 354 -6.98 21.38 7.81
#